data_AF-A0A6A6G7D1-F1
#
_entry.id   AF-A0A6A6G7D1-F1
#
_cell.length_a   1.000
_cell.length_b   1.000
_cell.length_c   1.000
_cell.angle_alpha   90.00
_cell.angle_beta   90.00
_cell.angle_gamma   90.00
#
_symmetry.space_group_name_H-M   'P 1'
#
loop_
_entity.id
_entity.type
_entity.pdbx_description
1 polymer ?
#
loop_
_entity_poly.entity_id
_entity_poly.type
_entity_poly.pdbx_seq_one_letter_code
_entity_poly.pdbx_strand_id
1 'polypeptide(L)'
;INLTWMLSASNPVVMAQLYPTILPSASRAITSDPWQCATENMTSLFMPLTPSGVLLDALVSHGEVLLDEYCPRTQAVCLFPAYSKWCSFTHTAPTSVLSEYRSYGSVANAWLAARSSTMVELAEGCPNYWYKAINQVFLAENRINNTIAMAECYAAAQNAPVSSTASS
;
A
#
# COMPACT_ATOMS: atom_id res chain seq x y z
N ILE A 1 21.39 14.58 5.67
CA ILE A 1 19.95 14.93 5.61
C ILE A 1 19.33 14.39 6.89
N ASN A 2 18.68 15.24 7.69
CA ASN A 2 18.25 14.94 9.07
C ASN A 2 16.82 14.34 9.05
N LEU A 3 16.63 13.13 9.58
CA LEU A 3 15.46 12.25 9.34
C LEU A 3 14.30 12.40 10.35
N THR A 4 14.21 13.52 11.07
CA THR A 4 13.35 13.62 12.27
C THR A 4 11.88 14.00 12.04
N TRP A 5 11.33 13.85 10.83
CA TRP A 5 9.96 14.33 10.52
C TRP A 5 8.89 13.25 10.25
N MET A 6 9.17 11.95 10.40
CA MET A 6 8.20 10.89 10.05
C MET A 6 7.35 10.35 11.23
N LEU A 7 6.86 11.22 12.12
CA LEU A 7 5.97 10.77 13.22
C LEU A 7 4.56 11.37 13.24
N SER A 8 4.12 11.98 12.15
CA SER A 8 2.70 12.32 11.99
C SER A 8 2.23 11.85 10.62
N ALA A 9 1.14 11.07 10.62
CA ALA A 9 0.36 10.57 9.48
C ALA A 9 1.11 10.58 8.14
N SER A 10 1.53 9.40 7.66
CA SER A 10 2.15 9.17 6.35
C SER A 10 1.64 10.17 5.32
N ASN A 11 2.44 11.20 5.01
CA ASN A 11 2.06 12.18 4.00
C ASN A 11 1.95 11.41 2.69
N PRO A 12 0.77 11.37 2.04
CA PRO A 12 0.56 10.56 0.82
C PRO A 12 1.57 10.94 -0.28
N VAL A 13 2.02 12.19 -0.31
CA VAL A 13 3.05 12.67 -1.26
C VAL A 13 4.42 12.02 -1.01
N VAL A 14 4.78 11.79 0.26
CA VAL A 14 6.07 11.19 0.63
C VAL A 14 6.08 9.69 0.32
N MET A 15 4.96 9.01 0.58
CA MET A 15 4.88 7.57 0.26
C MET A 15 4.87 7.32 -1.26
N ALA A 16 4.15 8.15 -2.03
CA ALA A 16 4.15 8.14 -3.50
C ALA A 16 5.57 8.13 -4.12
N GLN A 17 6.51 8.85 -3.51
CA GLN A 17 7.88 8.97 -3.98
C GLN A 17 8.78 7.80 -3.57
N LEU A 18 8.42 7.05 -2.53
CA LEU A 18 9.21 5.94 -1.99
C LEU A 18 8.84 4.59 -2.65
N TYR A 19 7.72 4.52 -3.36
CA TYR A 19 7.24 3.26 -3.95
C TYR A 19 8.15 2.63 -5.00
N PRO A 20 8.80 3.38 -5.92
CA PRO A 20 9.75 2.78 -6.86
C PRO A 20 10.94 2.12 -6.15
N THR A 21 11.28 2.59 -4.93
CA THR A 21 12.31 1.99 -4.09
C THR A 21 11.80 0.72 -3.42
N ILE A 22 10.60 0.75 -2.83
CA ILE A 22 10.01 -0.38 -2.09
C ILE A 22 9.54 -1.51 -3.02
N LEU A 23 9.05 -1.18 -4.22
CA LEU A 23 8.52 -2.12 -5.23
C LEU A 23 9.36 -2.02 -6.51
N PRO A 24 10.61 -2.52 -6.50
CA PRO A 24 11.48 -2.45 -7.67
C PRO A 24 11.02 -3.43 -8.75
N SER A 25 10.87 -2.93 -9.98
CA SER A 25 10.52 -3.75 -11.16
C SER A 25 11.65 -4.67 -11.65
N ALA A 26 12.87 -4.45 -11.18
CA ALA A 26 14.04 -5.28 -11.46
C ALA A 26 15.05 -5.21 -10.31
N SER A 27 15.87 -6.25 -10.16
CA SER A 27 17.03 -6.20 -9.26
C SER A 27 17.97 -5.07 -9.70
N ARG A 28 18.54 -4.36 -8.73
CA ARG A 28 19.60 -3.37 -9.01
C ARG A 28 20.87 -4.13 -9.39
N ALA A 29 21.57 -3.66 -10.43
CA ALA A 29 22.78 -4.28 -10.98
C ALA A 29 24.03 -4.18 -10.08
N ILE A 30 23.88 -4.17 -8.75
CA ILE A 30 25.02 -4.23 -7.84
C ILE A 30 25.50 -5.67 -7.66
N THR A 31 26.81 -5.85 -7.56
CA THR A 31 27.45 -7.17 -7.57
C THR A 31 27.20 -7.97 -6.29
N SER A 32 27.00 -7.32 -5.14
CA SER A 32 26.71 -8.01 -3.88
C SER A 32 26.15 -7.05 -2.83
N ASP A 33 25.22 -7.55 -2.01
CA ASP A 33 24.71 -6.85 -0.83
C ASP A 33 25.63 -7.13 0.39
N PRO A 34 25.63 -6.25 1.42
CA PRO A 34 26.27 -6.55 2.70
C PRO A 34 25.79 -7.89 3.30
N TRP A 35 26.68 -8.61 3.98
CA TRP A 35 26.36 -9.95 4.52
C TRP A 35 25.20 -9.93 5.53
N GLN A 36 25.00 -8.81 6.24
CA GLN A 36 23.92 -8.60 7.21
C GLN A 36 22.54 -8.71 6.54
N CYS A 37 22.43 -8.39 5.26
CA CYS A 37 21.18 -8.51 4.51
C CYS A 37 20.65 -9.94 4.48
N ALA A 38 21.52 -10.95 4.64
CA ALA A 38 21.13 -12.35 4.70
C ALA A 38 20.42 -12.74 6.00
N THR A 39 20.54 -11.94 7.06
CA THR A 39 19.92 -12.22 8.37
C THR A 39 18.58 -11.52 8.57
N GLU A 40 18.23 -10.58 7.69
CA GLU A 40 17.00 -9.80 7.78
C GLU A 40 15.77 -10.61 7.35
N ASN A 41 14.68 -10.53 8.11
CA ASN A 41 13.40 -11.15 7.76
C ASN A 41 12.57 -10.24 6.84
N MET A 42 13.07 -9.99 5.64
CA MET A 42 12.44 -9.07 4.68
C MET A 42 11.08 -9.56 4.17
N THR A 43 10.84 -10.87 4.10
CA THR A 43 9.56 -11.42 3.62
C THR A 43 8.39 -10.98 4.51
N SER A 44 8.61 -10.82 5.81
CA SER A 44 7.61 -10.31 6.76
C SER A 44 7.11 -8.90 6.42
N LEU A 45 7.93 -8.10 5.73
CA LEU A 45 7.59 -6.76 5.28
C LEU A 45 6.70 -6.77 4.05
N PHE A 46 6.44 -7.91 3.42
CA PHE A 46 5.51 -8.04 2.28
C PHE A 46 4.22 -8.79 2.64
N MET A 47 3.98 -9.02 3.94
CA MET A 47 2.81 -9.74 4.44
C MET A 47 1.93 -8.85 5.35
N PRO A 48 1.33 -7.77 4.82
CA PRO A 48 0.34 -6.99 5.55
C PRO A 48 -0.94 -7.81 5.80
N LEU A 49 -1.70 -7.38 6.80
CA LEU A 49 -2.99 -7.98 7.10
C LEU A 49 -3.94 -7.79 5.89
N THR A 50 -4.58 -8.89 5.50
CA THR A 50 -5.59 -8.92 4.44
C THR A 50 -6.96 -9.06 5.10
N PRO A 51 -7.99 -8.31 4.67
CA PRO A 51 -9.33 -8.48 5.21
C PRO A 51 -9.88 -9.86 4.78
N SER A 52 -10.97 -10.29 5.40
CA SER A 52 -11.60 -11.58 5.09
C SER A 52 -13.12 -11.44 4.93
N GLY A 53 -13.76 -12.49 4.46
CA GLY A 53 -15.21 -12.55 4.31
C GLY A 53 -15.77 -11.46 3.40
N VAL A 54 -16.91 -10.89 3.82
CA VAL A 54 -17.70 -9.96 3.00
C VAL A 54 -16.95 -8.68 2.62
N LEU A 55 -16.04 -8.19 3.47
CA LEU A 55 -15.22 -7.03 3.14
C LEU A 55 -14.22 -7.37 2.03
N LEU A 56 -13.58 -8.54 2.09
CA LEU A 56 -12.67 -8.99 1.05
C LEU A 56 -13.40 -9.12 -0.29
N ASP A 57 -14.56 -9.78 -0.30
CA ASP A 57 -15.35 -9.98 -1.52
C ASP A 57 -15.78 -8.64 -2.15
N ALA A 58 -16.19 -7.68 -1.32
CA ALA A 58 -16.54 -6.34 -1.77
C ALA A 58 -15.33 -5.58 -2.36
N LEU A 59 -14.16 -5.67 -1.71
CA LEU A 59 -12.93 -5.03 -2.19
C LEU A 59 -12.43 -5.64 -3.50
N VAL A 60 -12.50 -6.97 -3.63
CA VAL A 60 -12.19 -7.67 -4.89
C VAL A 60 -13.13 -7.21 -5.99
N SER A 61 -14.44 -7.20 -5.74
CA SER A 61 -15.45 -6.75 -6.72
C SER A 61 -15.21 -5.31 -7.16
N HIS A 62 -14.83 -4.42 -6.23
CA HIS A 62 -14.47 -3.04 -6.56
C HIS A 62 -13.17 -2.97 -7.38
N GLY A 63 -12.18 -3.77 -7.03
CA GLY A 63 -10.93 -3.90 -7.76
C GLY A 63 -11.11 -4.39 -9.20
N GLU A 64 -12.02 -5.32 -9.44
CA GLU A 64 -12.36 -5.79 -10.79
C GLU A 64 -12.90 -4.66 -11.67
N VAL A 65 -13.80 -3.82 -11.14
CA VAL A 65 -14.31 -2.64 -11.84
C VAL A 65 -13.17 -1.67 -12.19
N LEU A 66 -12.24 -1.43 -11.25
CA LEU A 66 -11.07 -0.60 -11.53
C LEU A 66 -10.17 -1.24 -12.59
N LEU A 67 -9.94 -2.54 -12.54
CA LEU A 67 -9.12 -3.23 -13.55
C LEU A 67 -9.76 -3.15 -14.93
N ASP A 68 -11.07 -3.33 -15.06
CA ASP A 68 -11.75 -3.21 -16.36
C ASP A 68 -11.63 -1.79 -16.94
N GLU A 69 -11.56 -0.75 -16.10
CA GLU A 69 -11.39 0.65 -16.53
C GLU A 69 -9.93 0.96 -16.94
N TYR A 70 -8.94 0.49 -16.17
CA TYR A 70 -7.53 0.89 -16.30
C TYR A 70 -6.63 -0.15 -16.98
N CYS A 71 -7.13 -1.36 -17.19
CA CYS A 71 -6.41 -2.51 -17.75
C CYS A 71 -7.29 -3.23 -18.78
N PRO A 72 -7.64 -2.58 -19.91
CA PRO A 72 -8.40 -3.24 -20.96
C PRO A 72 -7.63 -4.46 -21.48
N ARG A 73 -8.36 -5.54 -21.86
CA ARG A 73 -7.78 -6.84 -22.29
C ARG A 73 -6.71 -6.76 -23.39
N THR A 74 -6.63 -5.65 -24.11
CA THR A 74 -5.62 -5.39 -25.15
C THR A 74 -4.26 -4.97 -24.60
N GLN A 75 -4.13 -4.73 -23.29
CA GLN A 75 -2.92 -4.22 -22.66
C GLN A 75 -2.09 -5.35 -22.04
N ALA A 76 -0.82 -5.45 -22.44
CA ALA A 76 0.10 -6.50 -21.99
C ALA A 76 0.65 -6.26 -20.57
N VAL A 77 0.73 -5.01 -20.13
CA VAL A 77 1.20 -4.61 -18.80
C VAL A 77 0.28 -3.53 -18.25
N CYS A 78 -0.33 -3.83 -17.10
CA CYS A 78 -1.25 -2.93 -16.44
C CYS A 78 -0.63 -2.32 -15.20
N LEU A 79 -0.75 -1.00 -15.10
CA LEU A 79 -0.32 -0.29 -13.91
C LEU A 79 -1.36 -0.47 -12.81
N PHE A 80 -0.90 -0.48 -11.57
CA PHE A 80 -1.81 -0.44 -10.43
C PHE A 80 -2.65 0.85 -10.49
N PRO A 81 -3.99 0.79 -10.34
CA PRO A 81 -4.83 1.98 -10.37
C PRO A 81 -4.39 3.01 -9.34
N ALA A 82 -4.53 4.30 -9.64
CA ALA A 82 -4.19 5.36 -8.70
C ALA A 82 -4.87 5.12 -7.33
N TYR A 83 -4.12 5.24 -6.24
CA TYR A 83 -4.62 4.94 -4.89
C TYR A 83 -5.90 5.70 -4.53
N SER A 84 -6.04 6.94 -4.97
CA SER A 84 -7.25 7.75 -4.78
C SER A 84 -8.52 7.13 -5.39
N LYS A 85 -8.41 6.31 -6.43
CA LYS A 85 -9.55 5.60 -7.04
C LYS A 85 -10.12 4.53 -6.11
N TRP A 86 -9.27 3.89 -5.32
CA TRP A 86 -9.70 2.92 -4.31
C TRP A 86 -10.54 3.56 -3.20
N CYS A 87 -10.43 4.87 -2.99
CA CYS A 87 -11.22 5.57 -1.97
C CYS A 87 -12.70 5.72 -2.36
N SER A 88 -13.00 5.59 -3.66
CA SER A 88 -14.37 5.55 -4.17
C SER A 88 -15.16 4.32 -3.73
N PHE A 89 -14.49 3.31 -3.16
CA PHE A 89 -15.12 2.15 -2.52
C PHE A 89 -16.24 2.57 -1.56
N THR A 90 -16.04 3.63 -0.77
CA THR A 90 -17.05 4.12 0.19
C THR A 90 -18.35 4.61 -0.45
N HIS A 91 -18.35 4.91 -1.76
CA HIS A 91 -19.53 5.33 -2.51
C HIS A 91 -20.29 4.16 -3.13
N THR A 92 -19.61 3.05 -3.46
CA THR A 92 -20.19 1.91 -4.17
C THR A 92 -20.42 0.69 -3.26
N ALA A 93 -19.74 0.61 -2.12
CA ALA A 93 -19.78 -0.54 -1.24
C ALA A 93 -21.11 -0.64 -0.46
N PRO A 94 -21.56 -1.86 -0.13
CA PRO A 94 -22.66 -2.07 0.80
C PRO A 94 -22.40 -1.35 2.13
N THR A 95 -23.42 -0.69 2.69
CA THR A 95 -23.29 0.03 3.96
C THR A 95 -22.86 -0.87 5.12
N SER A 96 -23.20 -2.17 5.04
CA SER A 96 -22.83 -3.20 6.02
C SER A 96 -21.31 -3.38 6.17
N VAL A 97 -20.51 -3.11 5.14
CA VAL A 97 -19.05 -3.30 5.17
C VAL A 97 -18.26 -2.03 5.49
N LEU A 98 -18.90 -0.86 5.53
CA LEU A 98 -18.21 0.42 5.68
C LEU A 98 -17.51 0.58 7.04
N SER A 99 -18.07 0.01 8.11
CA SER A 99 -17.41 0.03 9.43
C SER A 99 -16.13 -0.79 9.43
N GLU A 100 -16.20 -1.99 8.86
CA GLU A 100 -15.05 -2.90 8.73
C GLU A 100 -13.99 -2.31 7.81
N TYR A 101 -14.39 -1.70 6.70
CA TYR A 101 -13.49 -0.99 5.78
C TYR A 101 -12.69 0.12 6.47
N ARG A 102 -13.37 0.95 7.28
CA ARG A 102 -12.68 2.01 8.06
C ARG A 102 -11.69 1.43 9.07
N SER A 103 -12.06 0.35 9.76
CA SER A 103 -11.17 -0.37 10.68
C SER A 103 -9.95 -0.91 9.93
N TYR A 104 -10.17 -1.52 8.76
CA TYR A 104 -9.11 -2.06 7.92
C TYR A 104 -8.16 -0.97 7.43
N GLY A 105 -8.67 0.17 6.95
CA GLY A 105 -7.86 1.32 6.55
C GLY A 105 -6.99 1.87 7.70
N SER A 106 -7.52 1.92 8.92
CA SER A 106 -6.75 2.30 10.12
C SER A 106 -5.60 1.32 10.40
N VAL A 107 -5.88 0.01 10.35
CA VAL A 107 -4.87 -1.05 10.53
C VAL A 107 -3.79 -0.97 9.44
N ALA A 108 -4.19 -0.77 8.18
CA ALA A 108 -3.27 -0.61 7.05
C ALA A 108 -2.35 0.60 7.25
N ASN A 109 -2.93 1.74 7.66
CA ASN A 109 -2.18 2.96 7.94
C ASN A 109 -1.17 2.77 9.08
N ALA A 110 -1.59 2.13 10.19
CA ALA A 110 -0.70 1.81 11.30
C ALA A 110 0.43 0.85 10.91
N TRP A 111 0.11 -0.18 10.11
CA TRP A 111 1.08 -1.15 9.62
C TRP A 111 2.16 -0.49 8.77
N LEU A 112 1.75 0.42 7.87
CA LEU A 112 2.64 1.15 6.97
C LEU A 112 3.50 2.15 7.72
N ALA A 113 2.92 2.93 8.63
CA ALA A 113 3.65 3.87 9.47
C ALA A 113 4.74 3.17 10.30
N ALA A 114 4.46 1.97 10.82
CA ALA A 114 5.42 1.21 11.61
C ALA A 114 6.57 0.56 10.81
N ARG A 115 6.47 0.48 9.47
CA ARG A 115 7.40 -0.32 8.65
C ARG A 115 8.04 0.44 7.49
N SER A 116 7.42 1.52 7.02
CA SER A 116 7.85 2.25 5.81
C SER A 116 9.32 2.66 5.85
N SER A 117 9.83 3.19 6.95
CA SER A 117 11.26 3.55 7.09
C SER A 117 12.17 2.33 6.91
N THR A 118 11.90 1.23 7.61
CA THR A 118 12.66 -0.02 7.49
C THR A 118 12.57 -0.61 6.08
N MET A 119 11.41 -0.55 5.44
CA MET A 119 11.24 -1.00 4.06
C MET A 119 12.13 -0.20 3.10
N VAL A 120 12.21 1.13 3.26
CA VAL A 120 13.09 1.98 2.44
C VAL A 120 14.56 1.69 2.73
N GLU A 121 14.95 1.64 3.99
CA GLU A 121 16.33 1.38 4.40
C GLU A 121 16.85 0.04 3.85
N LEU A 122 16.04 -1.02 3.95
CA LEU A 122 16.40 -2.35 3.44
C LEU A 122 16.37 -2.41 1.91
N ALA A 123 15.41 -1.75 1.26
CA ALA A 123 15.36 -1.67 -0.19
C ALA A 123 16.58 -0.94 -0.79
N GLU A 124 17.09 0.09 -0.11
CA GLU A 124 18.27 0.83 -0.53
C GLU A 124 19.58 0.13 -0.16
N GLY A 125 19.67 -0.39 1.06
CA GLY A 125 20.89 -1.02 1.59
C GLY A 125 21.11 -2.47 1.18
N CYS A 126 20.04 -3.19 0.85
CA CYS A 126 20.04 -4.62 0.52
C CYS A 126 19.22 -4.93 -0.74
N PRO A 127 19.49 -4.27 -1.89
CA PRO A 127 18.58 -4.33 -3.03
C PRO A 127 18.46 -5.72 -3.67
N ASN A 128 19.47 -6.59 -3.59
CA ASN A 128 19.37 -7.96 -4.11
C ASN A 128 18.54 -8.86 -3.19
N TYR A 129 18.78 -8.82 -1.88
CA TYR A 129 17.97 -9.55 -0.90
C TYR A 129 16.54 -9.03 -0.84
N TRP A 130 16.35 -7.73 -0.97
CA TRP A 130 15.03 -7.09 -1.06
C TRP A 130 14.27 -7.57 -2.30
N TYR A 131 14.91 -7.51 -3.48
CA TYR A 131 14.32 -8.02 -4.73
C TYR A 131 14.04 -9.52 -4.66
N LYS A 132 14.89 -10.30 -4.00
CA LYS A 132 14.61 -11.73 -3.77
C LYS A 132 13.41 -11.92 -2.86
N ALA A 133 13.32 -11.17 -1.76
CA ALA A 133 12.27 -11.32 -0.77
C ALA A 133 10.88 -10.94 -1.33
N ILE A 134 10.78 -9.86 -2.12
CA ILE A 134 9.51 -9.49 -2.77
C ILE A 134 9.04 -10.58 -3.74
N ASN A 135 9.97 -11.23 -4.46
CA ASN A 135 9.66 -12.32 -5.39
C ASN A 135 9.38 -13.67 -4.69
N GLN A 136 9.70 -13.82 -3.40
CA GLN A 136 9.39 -15.02 -2.61
C GLN A 136 7.98 -14.98 -1.99
N VAL A 137 7.38 -13.81 -1.88
CA VAL A 137 6.05 -13.64 -1.29
C VAL A 137 5.00 -13.58 -2.40
N PHE A 138 4.03 -14.50 -2.34
CA PHE A 138 2.96 -14.56 -3.33
C PHE A 138 2.17 -13.24 -3.36
N LEU A 139 2.17 -12.60 -4.52
CA LEU A 139 1.52 -11.31 -4.79
C LEU A 139 2.02 -10.18 -3.87
N ALA A 140 3.29 -10.18 -3.48
CA ALA A 140 3.90 -9.16 -2.61
C ALA A 140 3.60 -7.72 -3.06
N GLU A 141 3.82 -7.41 -4.33
CA GLU A 141 3.54 -6.10 -4.90
C GLU A 141 2.07 -5.70 -4.73
N ASN A 142 1.15 -6.59 -5.09
CA ASN A 142 -0.29 -6.34 -4.94
C ASN A 142 -0.69 -6.15 -3.48
N ARG A 143 -0.10 -6.92 -2.55
CA ARG A 143 -0.36 -6.79 -1.11
C ARG A 143 0.06 -5.43 -0.57
N ILE A 144 1.26 -4.98 -0.95
CA ILE A 144 1.76 -3.66 -0.56
C ILE A 144 0.94 -2.55 -1.21
N ASN A 145 0.69 -2.62 -2.52
CA ASN A 145 -0.14 -1.65 -3.23
C ASN A 145 -1.55 -1.52 -2.63
N ASN A 146 -2.20 -2.64 -2.31
CA ASN A 146 -3.51 -2.60 -1.64
C ASN A 146 -3.42 -1.97 -0.25
N THR A 147 -2.43 -2.34 0.56
CA THR A 147 -2.25 -1.78 1.92
C THR A 147 -2.07 -0.27 1.87
N ILE A 148 -1.26 0.19 0.92
CA ILE A 148 -1.07 1.62 0.64
C ILE A 148 -2.40 2.28 0.29
N ALA A 149 -3.13 1.73 -0.68
CA ALA A 149 -4.41 2.29 -1.12
C ALA A 149 -5.35 2.51 0.07
N MET A 150 -5.47 1.50 0.94
CA MET A 150 -6.34 1.57 2.12
C MET A 150 -5.85 2.58 3.17
N ALA A 151 -4.53 2.65 3.38
CA ALA A 151 -3.93 3.61 4.30
C ALA A 151 -4.15 5.06 3.82
N GLU A 152 -3.96 5.32 2.54
CA GLU A 152 -4.19 6.64 1.96
C GLU A 152 -5.66 7.06 2.03
N CYS A 153 -6.58 6.15 1.70
CA CYS A 153 -8.01 6.43 1.81
C CYS A 153 -8.44 6.71 3.25
N TYR A 154 -7.87 5.99 4.22
CA TYR A 154 -8.09 6.27 5.64
C TYR A 154 -7.55 7.66 6.01
N ALA A 155 -6.29 7.97 5.67
CA ALA A 155 -5.67 9.24 5.99
C ALA A 155 -6.41 10.42 5.33
N ALA A 156 -6.84 10.28 4.08
CA ALA A 156 -7.63 11.29 3.37
C ALA A 156 -8.98 11.55 4.06
N ALA A 157 -9.66 10.49 4.51
CA ALA A 157 -10.92 10.62 5.23
C ALA A 157 -10.77 11.33 6.59
N GLN A 158 -9.65 11.15 7.29
CA GLN A 158 -9.37 11.87 8.55
C GLN A 158 -9.10 13.37 8.34
N ASN A 159 -8.55 13.73 7.19
CA ASN A 159 -8.20 15.11 6.86
C ASN A 159 -9.32 15.84 6.10
N ALA A 160 -10.44 15.17 5.79
CA ALA A 160 -11.57 15.80 5.14
C ALA A 160 -12.18 16.86 6.09
N PRO A 161 -12.40 18.11 5.61
CA PRO A 161 -13.08 19.11 6.44
C PRO A 161 -14.45 18.57 6.81
N VAL A 162 -14.74 18.54 8.12
CA VAL A 162 -16.08 18.25 8.61
C VAL A 162 -17.01 19.24 7.93
N SER A 163 -17.91 18.74 7.08
CA SER A 163 -18.99 19.58 6.57
C SER A 163 -19.86 19.94 7.76
N SER A 164 -19.61 21.12 8.32
CA SER A 164 -20.49 21.75 9.29
C SER A 164 -21.84 21.90 8.62
N THR A 165 -22.77 21.03 8.96
CA THR A 165 -24.18 21.19 8.61
C THR A 165 -24.64 22.49 9.28
N ALA A 166 -24.64 23.57 8.52
CA ALA A 166 -25.33 24.79 8.90
C ALA A 166 -26.83 24.52 8.75
N SER A 167 -27.46 24.16 9.87
CA SER A 167 -28.92 24.30 10.00
C SER A 167 -29.21 25.80 10.13
N SER A 168 -29.84 26.37 9.11
CA SER A 168 -30.56 27.64 9.19
C SER A 168 -32.05 27.33 9.28
#